data_AF-A0A6A5QMH3-F1
#
_entry.id   AF-A0A6A5QMH3-F1
#
_cell.length_a   1.000
_cell.length_b   1.000
_cell.length_c   1.000
_cell.angle_alpha   90.00
_cell.angle_beta   90.00
_cell.angle_gamma   90.00
#
_symmetry.space_group_name_H-M   'P 1'
#
loop_
_entity.id
_entity.type
_entity.pdbx_description
1 polymer ?
#
loop_
_entity_poly.entity_id
_entity_poly.type
_entity_poly.pdbx_seq_one_letter_code
_entity_poly.pdbx_strand_id
1 'polypeptide(L)'
;MQFTIPTIALFSALASTGYAANVFATIFDTAQKKSPANFDVGNPCCFNLDNTQDISFSQGGVLGSPAGPYCLYAFKAGGCKGPVDGDARKEFRNPTTIPNAPGKRYSLAPEIQGIESHSFKFRNGPCTVVPDPEKEEKKCPPA
;
A
#
# COMPACT_ATOMS: atom_id res chain seq x y z
N MET A 1 2.98 20.04 -45.15
CA MET A 1 3.03 20.02 -43.67
C MET A 1 3.10 18.57 -43.23
N GLN A 2 4.27 18.09 -42.79
CA GLN A 2 4.45 16.74 -42.25
C GLN A 2 4.22 16.81 -40.75
N PHE A 3 3.17 16.17 -40.25
CA PHE A 3 2.91 16.06 -38.82
C PHE A 3 3.69 14.87 -38.25
N THR A 4 4.55 15.18 -37.28
CA THR A 4 5.42 14.25 -36.54
C THR A 4 4.61 13.37 -35.58
N ILE A 5 4.77 12.05 -35.69
CA ILE A 5 4.15 11.02 -34.85
C ILE A 5 5.15 10.62 -33.73
N PRO A 6 5.21 11.34 -32.59
CA PRO A 6 5.63 10.64 -31.37
C PRO A 6 4.91 11.13 -30.10
N THR A 7 3.60 11.38 -30.13
CA THR A 7 2.87 11.86 -28.93
C THR A 7 1.85 10.88 -28.35
N ILE A 8 1.63 9.71 -28.97
CA ILE A 8 0.55 8.79 -28.55
C ILE A 8 1.00 7.80 -27.46
N ALA A 9 2.31 7.61 -27.22
CA ALA A 9 2.77 6.63 -26.22
C ALA A 9 2.69 7.11 -24.75
N LEU A 10 2.45 8.40 -24.49
CA LEU A 10 2.56 8.95 -23.13
C LEU A 10 1.24 8.90 -22.31
N PHE A 11 0.09 8.75 -22.96
CA PHE A 11 -1.22 8.81 -22.27
C PHE A 11 -1.68 7.47 -21.66
N SER A 12 -1.05 6.35 -22.02
CA SER A 12 -1.40 5.03 -21.48
C SER A 12 -0.92 4.79 -20.04
N ALA A 13 0.02 5.61 -19.53
CA ALA A 13 0.61 5.43 -18.21
C ALA A 13 -0.19 6.09 -17.07
N LEU A 14 -1.07 7.07 -17.36
CA LEU A 14 -1.79 7.83 -16.33
C LEU A 14 -3.13 7.22 -15.89
N ALA A 15 -3.63 6.17 -16.55
CA ALA A 15 -4.97 5.64 -16.27
C ALA A 15 -5.06 4.73 -15.02
N SER A 16 -3.96 4.54 -14.27
CA SER A 16 -3.91 3.59 -13.16
C SER A 16 -4.13 4.22 -11.77
N THR A 17 -4.58 5.47 -11.67
CA THR A 17 -5.10 6.00 -10.40
C THR A 17 -6.55 5.57 -10.22
N GLY A 18 -6.79 4.26 -10.32
CA GLY A 18 -8.07 3.66 -10.01
C GLY A 18 -8.36 3.90 -8.53
N TYR A 19 -9.46 4.59 -8.25
CA TYR A 19 -10.04 4.74 -6.92
C TYR A 19 -9.92 3.43 -6.15
N ALA A 20 -9.08 3.38 -5.11
CA ALA A 20 -9.08 2.26 -4.18
C ALA A 20 -10.46 2.27 -3.51
N ALA A 21 -11.37 1.47 -4.03
CA ALA A 21 -12.70 1.29 -3.48
C ALA A 21 -12.56 0.62 -2.11
N ASN A 22 -12.50 1.43 -1.04
CA ASN A 22 -12.55 1.02 0.37
C ASN A 22 -11.82 -0.30 0.68
N VAL A 23 -10.57 -0.48 0.21
CA VAL A 23 -9.79 -1.68 0.54
C VAL A 23 -9.02 -1.40 1.82
N PHE A 24 -9.17 -2.28 2.80
CA PHE A 24 -8.49 -2.14 4.07
C PHE A 24 -7.54 -3.31 4.29
N ALA A 25 -6.34 -3.01 4.78
CA ALA A 25 -5.39 -3.97 5.28
C ALA A 25 -5.60 -4.19 6.78
N THR A 26 -5.66 -5.45 7.19
CA THR A 26 -5.53 -5.90 8.57
C THR A 26 -4.15 -6.50 8.74
N ILE A 27 -3.39 -6.03 9.72
CA ILE A 27 -2.04 -6.53 9.99
C ILE A 27 -2.09 -7.43 11.23
N PHE A 28 -1.31 -8.50 11.22
CA PHE A 28 -1.22 -9.46 12.32
C PHE A 28 0.20 -9.49 12.87
N ASP A 29 0.31 -9.50 14.19
CA ASP A 29 1.58 -9.60 14.89
C ASP A 29 2.09 -11.05 14.98
N THR A 30 3.26 -11.24 15.59
CA THR A 30 3.86 -12.56 15.88
C THR A 30 2.97 -13.46 16.75
N ALA A 31 2.10 -12.89 17.58
CA ALA A 31 1.12 -13.60 18.39
C ALA A 31 -0.21 -13.83 17.64
N GLN A 32 -0.24 -13.56 16.32
CA GLN A 32 -1.42 -13.65 15.46
C GLN A 32 -2.58 -12.73 15.90
N LYS A 33 -2.27 -11.71 16.71
CA LYS A 33 -3.25 -10.69 17.10
C LYS A 33 -3.41 -9.70 15.97
N LYS A 34 -4.67 -9.40 15.68
CA LYS A 34 -5.08 -8.39 14.71
C LYS A 34 -4.71 -6.98 15.22
N SER A 35 -4.23 -6.14 14.32
CA SER A 35 -4.05 -4.71 14.57
C SER A 35 -5.36 -4.06 15.04
N PRO A 36 -5.31 -3.13 16.01
CA PRO A 36 -6.51 -2.51 16.56
C PRO A 36 -7.30 -1.69 15.53
N ALA A 37 -6.62 -1.23 14.48
CA ALA A 37 -7.21 -0.54 13.34
C ALA A 37 -7.06 -1.33 12.04
N ASN A 38 -8.02 -1.14 11.13
CA ASN A 38 -7.85 -1.50 9.72
C ASN A 38 -7.21 -0.31 9.00
N PHE A 39 -6.23 -0.56 8.13
CA PHE A 39 -5.51 0.48 7.41
C PHE A 39 -6.05 0.61 5.99
N ASP A 40 -6.56 1.76 5.61
CA ASP A 40 -6.97 2.01 4.21
C ASP A 40 -5.72 1.99 3.30
N VAL A 41 -5.70 1.10 2.32
CA VAL A 41 -4.56 0.98 1.39
C VAL A 41 -4.44 2.19 0.45
N GLY A 42 -5.53 2.94 0.28
CA GLY A 42 -5.55 4.21 -0.43
C GLY A 42 -5.12 5.40 0.41
N ASN A 43 -4.84 5.20 1.70
CA ASN A 43 -4.31 6.22 2.59
C ASN A 43 -2.77 6.21 2.55
N PRO A 44 -2.12 7.25 2.01
CA PRO A 44 -0.65 7.35 1.95
C PRO A 44 -0.03 7.74 3.30
N CYS A 45 -0.79 7.80 4.38
CA CYS A 45 -0.28 8.11 5.70
C CYS A 45 0.64 7.04 6.25
N CYS A 46 1.62 7.51 7.01
CA CYS A 46 2.48 6.64 7.77
C CYS A 46 1.77 6.14 9.02
N PHE A 47 1.99 4.87 9.37
CA PHE A 47 1.53 4.30 10.63
C PHE A 47 2.63 3.44 11.25
N ASN A 48 2.62 3.33 12.57
CA ASN A 48 3.61 2.56 13.32
C ASN A 48 2.98 1.29 13.83
N LEU A 49 3.67 0.16 13.65
CA LEU A 49 3.28 -1.13 14.16
C LEU A 49 4.55 -1.88 14.56
N ASP A 50 4.49 -2.61 15.67
CA ASP A 50 5.57 -3.47 16.10
C ASP A 50 5.25 -4.92 15.76
N ASN A 51 6.28 -5.75 15.57
CA ASN A 51 6.16 -7.21 15.44
C ASN A 51 5.21 -7.71 14.32
N THR A 52 5.08 -6.94 13.25
CA THR A 52 4.22 -7.27 12.10
C THR A 52 4.72 -8.52 11.36
N GLN A 53 3.85 -9.48 11.08
CA GLN A 53 4.17 -10.77 10.43
C GLN A 53 3.32 -11.07 9.20
N ASP A 54 2.00 -10.97 9.34
CA ASP A 54 1.07 -11.26 8.26
C ASP A 54 0.19 -10.05 7.96
N ILE A 55 -0.34 -10.00 6.75
CA ILE A 55 -1.31 -9.01 6.32
C ILE A 55 -2.48 -9.70 5.61
N SER A 56 -3.68 -9.19 5.79
CA SER A 56 -4.89 -9.61 5.09
C SER A 56 -5.61 -8.39 4.55
N PHE A 57 -6.33 -8.55 3.45
CA PHE A 57 -7.08 -7.47 2.82
C PHE A 57 -8.57 -7.74 2.93
N SER A 58 -9.35 -6.70 3.20
CA SER A 58 -10.80 -6.68 3.17
C SER A 58 -11.28 -5.55 2.28
N GLN A 59 -12.54 -5.62 1.87
CA GLN A 59 -13.16 -4.55 1.09
C GLN A 59 -14.43 -4.07 1.79
N GLY A 60 -14.59 -2.76 1.91
CA GLY A 60 -15.82 -2.14 2.40
C GLY A 60 -16.89 -2.14 1.31
N GLY A 61 -18.05 -2.74 1.61
CA GLY A 61 -19.19 -2.78 0.70
C GLY A 61 -19.22 -3.99 -0.23
N VAL A 62 -20.24 -4.06 -1.10
CA VAL A 62 -20.57 -5.23 -1.94
C VAL A 62 -20.14 -5.05 -3.40
N LEU A 63 -19.70 -3.85 -3.81
CA LEU A 63 -19.52 -3.48 -5.21
C LEU A 63 -18.07 -3.06 -5.51
N GLY A 64 -17.47 -3.75 -6.48
CA GLY A 64 -16.14 -3.45 -7.05
C GLY A 64 -15.18 -4.63 -6.88
N SER A 65 -14.41 -4.95 -7.92
CA SER A 65 -13.21 -5.78 -7.75
C SER A 65 -12.14 -4.92 -7.06
N PRO A 66 -11.41 -5.42 -6.06
CA PRO A 66 -10.30 -4.68 -5.47
C PRO A 66 -9.26 -4.43 -6.57
N ALA A 67 -9.19 -3.19 -7.06
CA ALA A 67 -8.22 -2.78 -8.07
C ALA A 67 -6.84 -2.68 -7.40
N GLY A 68 -6.20 -3.84 -7.20
CA GLY A 68 -4.76 -3.94 -7.00
C GLY A 68 -4.02 -3.81 -8.32
N PRO A 69 -2.69 -3.69 -8.32
CA PRO A 69 -1.78 -3.98 -7.21
C PRO A 69 -1.71 -2.92 -6.11
N TYR A 70 -1.27 -3.33 -4.92
CA TYR A 70 -0.92 -2.42 -3.81
C TYR A 70 0.52 -2.65 -3.38
N CYS A 71 1.19 -1.60 -2.93
CA CYS A 71 2.55 -1.70 -2.38
C CYS A 71 2.56 -1.28 -0.92
N LEU A 72 3.09 -2.14 -0.05
CA LEU A 72 3.42 -1.82 1.33
C LEU A 72 4.90 -1.46 1.41
N TYR A 73 5.17 -0.27 1.92
CA TYR A 73 6.51 0.22 2.22
C TYR A 73 6.74 0.13 3.72
N ALA A 74 7.92 -0.34 4.10
CA ALA A 74 8.36 -0.51 5.47
C ALA A 74 9.63 0.30 5.70
N PHE A 75 9.71 0.94 6.87
CA PHE A 75 10.75 1.88 7.23
C PHE A 75 11.33 1.49 8.59
N LYS A 76 12.66 1.50 8.69
CA LYS A 76 13.40 1.27 9.92
C LYS A 76 13.28 2.45 10.87
N ALA A 77 13.12 3.67 10.35
CA ALA A 77 12.90 4.84 11.19
C ALA A 77 11.40 5.14 11.37
N GLY A 78 11.06 5.53 12.60
CA GLY A 78 9.71 5.99 12.96
C GLY A 78 9.24 7.18 12.11
N GLY A 79 7.96 7.19 11.76
CA GLY A 79 7.32 8.25 10.97
C GLY A 79 7.61 8.16 9.46
N CYS A 80 7.95 6.97 8.95
CA CYS A 80 8.28 6.75 7.53
C CYS A 80 9.38 7.67 7.04
N LYS A 81 10.35 7.95 7.92
CA LYS A 81 11.56 8.70 7.59
C LYS A 81 12.51 7.74 6.88
N GLY A 82 13.15 8.20 5.81
CA GLY A 82 14.10 7.38 5.06
C GLY A 82 13.92 7.52 3.55
N PRO A 83 14.38 6.54 2.77
CA PRO A 83 14.20 6.51 1.32
C PRO A 83 12.72 6.61 0.95
N VAL A 84 12.40 7.28 -0.16
CA VAL A 84 11.01 7.39 -0.67
C VAL A 84 10.37 6.01 -0.90
N ASP A 85 11.19 5.04 -1.27
CA ASP A 85 10.81 3.65 -1.53
C ASP A 85 10.87 2.74 -0.29
N GLY A 86 11.01 3.31 0.91
CA GLY A 86 11.21 2.56 2.16
C GLY A 86 12.55 1.81 2.23
N ASP A 87 12.78 1.16 3.37
CA ASP A 87 13.91 0.25 3.56
C ASP A 87 13.59 -1.15 3.01
N ALA A 88 12.31 -1.52 3.02
CA ALA A 88 11.80 -2.74 2.41
C ALA A 88 10.40 -2.51 1.83
N ARG A 89 10.00 -3.33 0.85
CA ARG A 89 8.67 -3.22 0.24
C ARG A 89 8.10 -4.55 -0.23
N LYS A 90 6.78 -4.67 -0.19
CA LYS A 90 6.04 -5.83 -0.70
C LYS A 90 4.91 -5.40 -1.60
N GLU A 91 4.89 -5.96 -2.80
CA GLU A 91 3.78 -5.82 -3.72
C GLU A 91 2.75 -6.93 -3.51
N PHE A 92 1.48 -6.54 -3.51
CA PHE A 92 0.32 -7.42 -3.47
C PHE A 92 -0.41 -7.30 -4.81
N ARG A 93 -0.10 -8.20 -5.74
CA ARG A 93 -0.81 -8.33 -7.01
C ARG A 93 -2.10 -9.11 -6.78
N ASN A 94 -3.24 -8.47 -7.02
CA ASN A 94 -4.57 -9.08 -6.89
C ASN A 94 -4.81 -9.76 -5.53
N PRO A 95 -4.70 -9.03 -4.40
CA PRO A 95 -5.00 -9.65 -3.11
C PRO A 95 -6.47 -10.09 -3.06
N THR A 96 -6.70 -11.26 -2.47
CA THR A 96 -8.04 -11.77 -2.21
C THR A 96 -8.66 -10.94 -1.10
N THR A 97 -9.68 -10.16 -1.43
CA THR A 97 -10.51 -9.45 -0.45
C THR A 97 -11.78 -10.23 -0.16
N ILE A 98 -12.27 -10.12 1.07
CA ILE A 98 -13.62 -10.55 1.44
C ILE A 98 -14.40 -9.30 1.86
N PRO A 99 -15.65 -9.11 1.40
CA PRO A 99 -16.49 -8.02 1.87
C PRO A 99 -16.64 -8.04 3.39
N ASN A 100 -16.26 -6.93 4.03
CA ASN A 100 -16.36 -6.72 5.49
C ASN A 100 -15.68 -7.77 6.38
N ALA A 101 -14.78 -8.61 5.83
CA ALA A 101 -14.05 -9.62 6.60
C ALA A 101 -12.58 -9.71 6.13
N PRO A 102 -11.64 -10.10 7.00
CA PRO A 102 -10.27 -10.34 6.56
C PRO A 102 -10.24 -11.48 5.55
N GLY A 103 -9.67 -11.23 4.37
CA GLY A 103 -9.39 -12.22 3.34
C GLY A 103 -8.18 -13.11 3.66
N LYS A 104 -7.58 -13.66 2.59
CA LYS A 104 -6.39 -14.50 2.69
C LYS A 104 -5.26 -13.75 3.42
N ARG A 105 -4.54 -14.45 4.30
CA ARG A 105 -3.32 -13.95 4.93
C ARG A 105 -2.12 -14.10 4.00
N TYR A 106 -1.29 -13.09 3.96
CA TYR A 106 -0.04 -13.01 3.22
C TYR A 106 1.08 -12.78 4.20
N SER A 107 2.03 -13.71 4.27
CA SER A 107 3.20 -13.56 5.12
C SER A 107 4.17 -12.53 4.53
N LEU A 108 4.67 -11.67 5.40
CA LEU A 108 5.62 -10.62 5.06
C LEU A 108 7.03 -11.21 5.07
N ALA A 109 7.86 -10.70 4.18
CA ALA A 109 9.26 -11.10 4.12
C ALA A 109 10.01 -10.60 5.37
N PRO A 110 11.09 -11.27 5.81
CA PRO A 110 11.80 -10.93 7.05
C PRO A 110 12.22 -9.45 7.15
N GLU A 111 12.53 -8.81 6.03
CA GLU A 111 12.95 -7.40 5.97
C GLU A 111 11.83 -6.41 6.35
N ILE A 112 10.57 -6.84 6.21
CA ILE A 112 9.36 -6.05 6.53
C ILE A 112 8.83 -6.42 7.92
N GLN A 113 9.28 -7.55 8.47
CA GLN A 113 8.81 -8.01 9.77
C GLN A 113 9.26 -7.06 10.88
N GLY A 114 8.37 -6.85 11.85
CA GLY A 114 8.44 -5.72 12.79
C GLY A 114 9.57 -5.74 13.84
N ILE A 115 10.64 -6.49 13.62
CA ILE A 115 11.91 -6.33 14.37
C ILE A 115 12.79 -5.27 13.69
N GLU A 116 12.76 -5.19 12.36
CA GLU A 116 13.55 -4.20 11.63
C GLU A 116 12.74 -2.98 11.21
N SER A 117 11.42 -3.12 11.01
CA SER A 117 10.55 -2.04 10.54
C SER A 117 9.69 -1.47 11.67
N HIS A 118 9.74 -0.15 11.86
CA HIS A 118 9.00 0.60 12.89
C HIS A 118 7.80 1.37 12.32
N SER A 119 7.81 1.61 11.01
CA SER A 119 6.80 2.40 10.32
C SER A 119 6.47 1.81 8.97
N PHE A 120 5.23 2.04 8.54
CA PHE A 120 4.68 1.48 7.34
C PHE A 120 3.82 2.50 6.61
N LYS A 121 3.76 2.37 5.28
CA LYS A 121 2.93 3.20 4.41
C LYS A 121 2.41 2.36 3.26
N PHE A 122 1.13 2.51 2.92
CA PHE A 122 0.59 1.95 1.70
C PHE A 122 0.69 2.93 0.54
N ARG A 123 0.73 2.37 -0.66
CA ARG A 123 0.47 3.08 -1.89
C ARG A 123 -0.40 2.23 -2.82
N ASN A 124 -1.30 2.91 -3.51
CA ASN A 124 -2.03 2.31 -4.62
C ASN A 124 -1.09 2.12 -5.81
N GLY A 125 -1.21 0.96 -6.45
CA GLY A 125 -0.40 0.59 -7.60
C GLY A 125 0.79 -0.31 -7.25
N PRO A 126 1.57 -0.69 -8.28
CA PRO A 126 2.70 -1.59 -8.14
C PRO A 126 3.85 -0.93 -7.37
N CYS A 127 4.77 -1.74 -6.85
CA CYS A 127 5.99 -1.24 -6.22
C CYS A 127 6.95 -0.72 -7.30
N THR A 128 6.67 0.49 -7.80
CA THR A 128 7.52 1.19 -8.78
C THR A 128 8.39 2.21 -8.08
N VAL A 129 9.64 2.33 -8.53
CA VAL A 129 10.54 3.39 -8.10
C VAL A 129 9.95 4.71 -8.57
N VAL A 130 9.68 5.63 -7.64
CA VAL A 130 9.07 6.92 -7.99
C VAL A 130 10.16 7.89 -8.42
N PRO A 131 10.10 8.47 -9.64
CA PRO A 131 10.82 9.71 -9.92
C PRO A 131 10.12 10.87 -9.20
N ASP A 132 10.80 11.44 -8.20
CA ASP A 132 10.54 12.66 -7.43
C ASP A 132 9.17 12.84 -6.69
N PRO A 133 9.16 13.10 -5.37
CA PRO A 133 7.95 13.07 -4.52
C PRO A 133 7.23 14.42 -4.37
N GLU A 134 7.07 15.21 -5.43
CA GLU A 134 6.49 16.58 -5.28
C GLU A 134 4.95 16.66 -5.26
N LYS A 135 4.17 15.57 -5.40
CA LYS A 135 2.71 15.70 -5.66
C LYS A 135 1.73 14.80 -4.91
N GLU A 136 2.12 13.99 -3.93
CA GLU A 136 1.18 13.08 -3.25
C GLU A 136 1.13 13.27 -1.72
N GLU A 137 1.04 14.51 -1.25
CA GLU A 137 0.73 14.78 0.16
C GLU A 137 -0.78 14.93 0.36
N LYS A 138 -1.50 13.80 0.43
CA LYS A 138 -2.82 13.82 1.09
C LYS A 138 -2.59 14.05 2.57
N LYS A 139 -3.10 15.17 3.09
CA LYS A 139 -3.01 15.55 4.50
C LYS A 139 -3.62 14.45 5.37
N CYS A 140 -2.80 13.85 6.23
CA CYS A 140 -3.27 12.85 7.18
C CYS A 140 -4.26 13.47 8.17
N PRO A 141 -5.40 12.83 8.46
CA PRO A 141 -6.23 13.25 9.56
C PRO A 141 -5.42 13.13 10.87
N PRO A 142 -5.61 14.06 11.83
CA PRO A 142 -4.98 13.95 13.14
C PRO A 142 -5.39 12.63 13.81
N ALA A 143 -4.40 11.97 14.41
CA ALA A 143 -4.57 10.73 15.18
C ALA A 143 -5.51 10.91 16.38
#